data_AF-A0A9E2YDX7-F1
#
_entry.id   AF-A0A9E2YDX7-F1
#
_cell.length_a   1.000
_cell.length_b   1.000
_cell.length_c   1.000
_cell.angle_alpha   90.00
_cell.angle_beta   90.00
_cell.angle_gamma   90.00
#
_symmetry.space_group_name_H-M   'P 1'
#
loop_
_entity.id
_entity.type
_entity.pdbx_description
1 polymer ?
#
loop_
_entity_poly.entity_id
_entity_poly.type
_entity_poly.pdbx_seq_one_letter_code
_entity_poly.pdbx_strand_id
1 'polypeptide(L)' 'MPATIQAPLDMVESIAAMRLPPKADGYLQNLMDRNNEGDLTEQEREELEALVEISETIALLRSQALDLLGRRP' A
#
# COMPACT_ATOMS: atom_id res chain seq x y z
N MET A 1 -27.46 -11.59 -10.21
CA MET A 1 -26.69 -12.31 -9.17
C MET A 1 -25.23 -12.02 -9.41
N PRO A 2 -24.44 -11.56 -8.43
CA PRO A 2 -23.00 -11.41 -8.63
C PRO A 2 -22.41 -12.79 -8.90
N ALA A 3 -21.66 -12.93 -9.99
CA ALA A 3 -20.92 -14.15 -10.27
C ALA A 3 -19.81 -14.29 -9.23
N THR A 4 -19.81 -15.39 -8.48
CA THR A 4 -18.74 -15.69 -7.52
C THR A 4 -17.57 -16.32 -8.27
N ILE A 5 -16.37 -15.78 -8.09
CA ILE A 5 -15.13 -16.34 -8.63
C ILE A 5 -14.38 -17.00 -7.48
N GLN A 6 -13.93 -18.24 -7.66
CA GLN A 6 -13.08 -18.92 -6.68
C GLN A 6 -11.63 -18.45 -6.83
N ALA A 7 -11.00 -18.08 -5.72
CA ALA A 7 -9.59 -17.73 -5.66
C ALA A 7 -8.82 -18.73 -4.78
N PRO A 8 -7.59 -19.12 -5.14
CA PRO A 8 -6.75 -19.93 -4.27
C PRO A 8 -6.46 -19.21 -2.95
N LEU A 9 -6.50 -19.94 -1.83
CA LEU A 9 -6.25 -19.38 -0.50
C LEU A 9 -4.88 -18.67 -0.43
N ASP A 10 -3.82 -19.33 -0.89
CA ASP A 10 -2.45 -18.81 -0.89
C ASP A 10 -2.32 -17.48 -1.65
N MET A 11 -3.14 -17.27 -2.69
CA MET A 11 -3.18 -16.01 -3.43
C MET A 11 -3.75 -14.89 -2.56
N VAL A 12 -4.85 -15.15 -1.85
CA VAL A 12 -5.47 -14.17 -0.94
C VAL A 12 -4.53 -13.86 0.22
N GLU A 13 -3.86 -14.87 0.77
CA GLU A 13 -2.86 -14.68 1.82
C GLU A 13 -1.66 -13.85 1.35
N SER A 14 -1.20 -14.06 0.11
CA SER A 14 -0.12 -13.27 -0.49
C SER A 14 -0.51 -11.80 -0.64
N ILE A 15 -1.76 -11.50 -1.01
CA ILE A 15 -2.27 -10.13 -1.10
C ILE A 15 -2.39 -9.51 0.31
N ALA A 16 -2.86 -10.26 1.31
CA ALA A 16 -2.93 -9.80 2.69
C ALA A 16 -1.53 -9.50 3.28
N ALA A 17 -0.50 -10.20 2.81
CA ALA A 17 0.89 -9.95 3.18
C ALA A 17 1.55 -8.81 2.39
N MET A 18 0.90 -8.26 1.36
CA MET A 18 1.48 -7.24 0.49
C MET A 18 1.87 -5.98 1.27
N ARG A 19 3.08 -5.50 1.01
CA ARG A 19 3.67 -4.27 1.58
C ARG A 19 4.55 -3.64 0.52
N LEU A 20 4.85 -2.35 0.67
CA LEU A 20 5.94 -1.74 -0.09
C LEU A 20 7.25 -2.48 0.21
N PRO A 21 8.15 -2.63 -0.79
CA PRO A 21 9.50 -3.12 -0.54
C PRO A 21 10.19 -2.24 0.52
N PRO A 22 11.00 -2.80 1.43
CA PRO A 22 11.58 -2.05 2.55
C PRO A 22 12.33 -0.78 2.15
N LYS A 23 13.00 -0.81 0.98
CA LYS A 23 13.69 0.36 0.43
C LYS A 23 12.72 1.47 0.01
N ALA A 24 11.62 1.11 -0.62
CA ALA A 24 10.60 2.07 -1.06
C ALA A 24 9.83 2.63 0.14
N ASP A 25 9.52 1.79 1.12
CA ASP A 25 8.88 2.19 2.38
C ASP A 25 9.74 3.19 3.16
N GLY A 26 11.04 2.89 3.32
CA GLY A 26 11.99 3.80 3.96
C GLY A 26 12.19 5.11 3.19
N TYR A 27 12.16 5.07 1.87
CA TYR A 27 12.23 6.28 1.05
C TYR A 27 10.97 7.14 1.18
N LEU A 28 9.78 6.52 1.13
CA LEU A 28 8.50 7.19 1.39
C LEU A 28 8.50 7.86 2.77
N GLN A 29 8.96 7.15 3.82
CA GLN A 29 9.05 7.73 5.16
C GLN A 29 9.96 8.96 5.20
N ASN A 30 11.14 8.89 4.57
CA ASN A 30 12.05 10.04 4.51
C ASN A 30 11.42 11.26 3.81
N LEU A 31 10.71 11.03 2.70
CA LEU A 31 10.01 12.10 2.00
C LEU A 31 8.88 12.69 2.85
N MET A 32 8.10 11.87 3.55
CA MET A 32 7.05 12.35 4.46
C MET A 32 7.62 13.19 5.61
N ASP A 33 8.73 12.74 6.21
CA ASP A 33 9.40 13.46 7.29
C ASP A 33 9.87 14.84 6.81
N ARG A 34 10.56 14.91 5.66
CA ARG A 34 11.02 16.16 5.06
C ARG A 34 9.88 17.05 4.57
N ASN A 35 8.77 16.47 4.10
CA ASN A 35 7.59 17.22 3.71
C ASN A 35 6.97 17.97 4.90
N ASN A 36 6.97 17.37 6.10
CA ASN A 36 6.50 18.04 7.32
C ASN A 36 7.36 19.25 7.69
N GLU A 37 8.65 19.23 7.31
CA GLU A 37 9.59 20.34 7.50
C GLU A 37 9.53 21.38 6.37
N GLY A 38 8.83 21.08 5.27
CA GLY A 38 8.77 21.91 4.06
C GLY A 38 9.99 21.76 3.13
N ASP A 39 10.86 20.78 3.40
CA ASP A 39 12.18 20.61 2.80
C ASP A 39 12.19 19.66 1.59
N LEU A 40 11.09 19.63 0.83
CA LEU A 40 11.01 18.93 -0.44
C LEU A 40 11.24 19.86 -1.62
N THR A 41 12.00 19.38 -2.59
CA THR A 41 12.00 19.92 -3.96
C THR A 41 10.68 19.59 -4.65
N GLU A 42 10.42 20.23 -5.79
CA GLU A 42 9.20 19.96 -6.55
C GLU A 42 9.14 18.53 -7.09
N GLN A 43 10.27 18.03 -7.59
CA GLN A 43 10.37 16.64 -8.05
C GLN A 43 10.11 15.65 -6.90
N GLU A 44 10.65 15.92 -5.71
CA GLU A 44 10.42 15.06 -4.55
C GLU A 44 8.96 15.10 -4.06
N ARG A 45 8.25 16.22 -4.25
CA ARG A 45 6.80 16.29 -3.99
C ARG A 45 6.01 15.40 -4.94
N GLU A 46 6.30 15.45 -6.24
CA GLU A 46 5.67 14.57 -7.23
C GLU A 46 5.97 13.09 -6.93
N GLU A 47 7.21 12.77 -6.57
CA GLU A 47 7.60 11.41 -6.17
C GLU A 47 6.88 10.96 -4.88
N LEU A 48 6.75 11.84 -3.89
CA LEU A 48 6.02 11.56 -2.66
C LEU A 48 4.55 11.26 -2.96
N GLU A 49 3.89 12.09 -3.78
CA GLU A 49 2.48 11.92 -4.16
C GLU A 49 2.25 10.55 -4.82
N ALA A 50 3.08 10.19 -5.80
CA ALA A 50 3.00 8.91 -6.48
C ALA A 50 3.22 7.71 -5.52
N LEU A 51 4.18 7.81 -4.60
CA LEU A 51 4.45 6.75 -3.62
C LEU A 51 3.32 6.59 -2.60
N VAL A 52 2.70 7.70 -2.17
CA VAL A 52 1.54 7.68 -1.28
C VAL A 52 0.37 6.98 -1.96
N GLU A 53 0.05 7.34 -3.21
CA GLU A 53 -1.04 6.72 -3.98
C GLU A 53 -0.87 5.19 -4.10
N ILE A 54 0.35 4.73 -4.39
CA ILE A 54 0.67 3.29 -4.45
C ILE A 54 0.49 2.65 -3.08
N SER A 55 0.96 3.31 -2.02
CA SER A 55 0.86 2.79 -0.65
C SER A 55 -0.59 2.61 -0.20
N GLU A 56 -1.47 3.55 -0.54
CA GLU A 56 -2.90 3.51 -0.23
C GLU A 56 -3.60 2.40 -1.02
N THR A 57 -3.26 2.24 -2.29
CA THR A 57 -3.77 1.16 -3.13
C THR A 57 -3.41 -0.22 -2.55
N ILE A 58 -2.16 -0.40 -2.11
CA ILE A 58 -1.71 -1.63 -1.44
C ILE A 58 -2.48 -1.83 -0.12
N ALA A 59 -2.65 -0.78 0.67
CA ALA A 59 -3.37 -0.85 1.94
C ALA A 59 -4.84 -1.27 1.75
N LEU A 60 -5.51 -0.75 0.72
CA LEU A 60 -6.88 -1.10 0.38
C LEU A 60 -6.99 -2.57 -0.03
N LEU A 61 -6.15 -3.03 -0.96
CA LEU A 61 -6.14 -4.42 -1.43
C LEU A 61 -5.84 -5.38 -0.27
N ARG A 62 -4.89 -5.01 0.60
CA ARG A 62 -4.60 -5.76 1.81
C ARG A 62 -5.82 -5.86 2.73
N SER A 63 -6.50 -4.74 2.98
CA SER A 63 -7.68 -4.71 3.85
C SER A 63 -8.78 -5.62 3.31
N GLN A 64 -9.03 -5.61 2.00
CA GLN A 64 -10.01 -6.48 1.35
C GLN A 64 -9.62 -7.96 1.48
N ALA A 65 -8.34 -8.29 1.30
CA ALA A 65 -7.85 -9.65 1.47
C ALA A 65 -7.97 -10.13 2.92
N LEU A 66 -7.68 -9.28 3.90
CA LEU A 66 -7.84 -9.60 5.33
C LEU A 66 -9.30 -9.86 5.69
N ASP A 67 -10.22 -9.03 5.19
CA ASP A 67 -11.67 -9.20 5.37
C ASP A 67 -12.15 -10.55 4.79
N LEU A 68 -11.72 -10.90 3.57
CA LEU A 68 -12.02 -12.20 2.96
C LEU A 68 -11.47 -13.40 3.75
N LEU A 69 -10.34 -13.23 4.44
CA LEU A 69 -9.75 -14.24 5.33
C LEU A 69 -10.40 -14.27 6.72
N GLY A 70 -11.34 -13.39 7.02
CA GLY A 70 -11.92 -13.24 8.36
C GLY A 70 -10.94 -12.71 9.41
N ARG A 71 -9.85 -12.07 8.98
CA ARG A 71 -8.85 -11.43 9.85
C ARG A 71 -9.21 -9.94 9.96
N ARG A 72 -9.27 -9.41 11.18
CA ARG A 72 -9.49 -7.97 11.36
C ARG A 72 -8.25 -7.21 10.84
N PRO A 73 -8.44 -6.10 10.11
CA PRO A 73 -7.34 -5.28 9.58
C PRO A 73 -6.45 -4.68 10.67
#